data_AF-A0A382M1B2-F1
#
_entry.id   AF-A0A382M1B2-F1
#
_cell.length_a   1.000
_cell.length_b   1.000
_cell.length_c   1.000
_cell.angle_alpha   90.00
_cell.angle_beta   90.00
_cell.angle_gamma   90.00
#
_symmetry.space_group_name_H-M   'P 1'
#
loop_
_entity.id
_entity.type
_entity.pdbx_description
1 polymer ?
#
loop_
_entity_poly.entity_id
_entity_poly.type
_entity_poly.pdbx_seq_one_letter_code
_entity_poly.pdbx_strand_id
1 'polypeptide(L)'
;MITETIMKPKQKFTQILTLAFLATFVLPLAAKPGKVKVFIIMGQSNTLEMGKVKGDKEGSLEHAIKNEQLYSFMVDDAGNWTTRQDVRNVHTQGSGGPDGRGGVRRNDWLTVSGGKIGIETGIGHQLGDALDEPVLILKSSIGNRSLGWDLLPPGSPRHEVETTDKKTGKKITLVTPAYNDEVRYPSWTKG
;
A
#
# COMPACT_ATOMS: atom_id res chain seq x y z
N MET A 1 -85.11 32.61 -30.66
CA MET A 1 -84.73 31.65 -29.60
C MET A 1 -83.53 30.89 -30.11
N ILE A 2 -82.32 31.29 -29.71
CA ILE A 2 -81.06 30.62 -30.07
C ILE A 2 -80.51 30.07 -28.76
N THR A 3 -80.36 28.76 -28.68
CA THR A 3 -79.89 28.03 -27.49
C THR A 3 -78.38 27.85 -27.59
N GLU A 4 -77.61 28.48 -26.70
CA GLU A 4 -76.18 28.22 -26.56
C GLU A 4 -75.94 26.92 -25.80
N THR A 5 -75.15 26.02 -26.39
CA THR A 5 -74.70 24.78 -25.75
C THR A 5 -73.30 25.00 -25.18
N ILE A 6 -73.18 25.01 -23.85
CA ILE A 6 -71.91 25.13 -23.13
C ILE A 6 -71.24 23.75 -23.05
N MET A 7 -70.11 23.57 -23.75
CA MET A 7 -69.22 22.41 -23.59
C MET A 7 -68.28 22.60 -22.38
N LYS A 8 -68.27 21.63 -21.45
CA LYS A 8 -67.24 21.52 -20.39
C LYS A 8 -66.03 20.71 -20.87
N PRO A 9 -64.78 21.09 -20.53
CA PRO A 9 -63.60 20.30 -20.89
C PRO A 9 -63.42 19.10 -19.95
N LYS A 10 -63.17 17.92 -20.54
CA LYS A 10 -62.79 16.69 -19.81
C LYS A 10 -61.32 16.77 -19.41
N GLN A 11 -61.03 16.83 -18.11
CA GLN A 11 -59.68 16.69 -17.56
C GLN A 11 -59.20 15.24 -17.76
N LYS A 12 -58.09 15.06 -18.48
CA LYS A 12 -57.38 13.77 -18.56
C LYS A 12 -56.39 13.69 -17.40
N PHE A 13 -56.64 12.78 -16.46
CA PHE A 13 -55.70 12.42 -15.40
C PHE A 13 -54.55 11.61 -16.01
N THR A 14 -53.37 12.19 -16.09
CA THR A 14 -52.12 11.48 -16.43
C THR A 14 -51.48 11.04 -15.12
N GLN A 15 -51.54 9.75 -14.79
CA GLN A 15 -50.82 9.17 -13.65
C GLN A 15 -49.32 9.10 -13.99
N ILE A 16 -48.52 9.91 -13.30
CA ILE A 16 -47.06 9.84 -13.33
C ILE A 16 -46.65 8.79 -12.29
N LEU A 17 -46.17 7.64 -12.76
CA LEU A 17 -45.60 6.59 -11.91
C LEU A 17 -44.14 6.97 -11.61
N THR A 18 -43.91 7.61 -10.47
CA THR A 18 -42.57 7.96 -10.01
C THR A 18 -41.89 6.70 -9.46
N LEU A 19 -41.02 6.09 -10.26
CA LEU A 19 -40.17 4.99 -9.82
C LEU A 19 -39.08 5.58 -8.89
N ALA A 20 -39.23 5.39 -7.58
CA ALA A 20 -38.22 5.79 -6.61
C ALA A 20 -37.00 4.86 -6.74
N PHE A 21 -35.96 5.33 -7.43
CA PHE A 21 -34.64 4.70 -7.41
C PHE A 21 -34.05 4.88 -6.01
N LEU A 22 -34.10 3.84 -5.19
CA LEU A 22 -33.43 3.82 -3.89
C LEU A 22 -31.93 3.65 -4.15
N ALA A 23 -31.22 4.77 -4.32
CA ALA A 23 -29.76 4.77 -4.36
C ALA A 23 -29.26 4.40 -2.96
N THR A 24 -28.89 3.13 -2.76
CA THR A 24 -28.15 2.69 -1.58
C THR A 24 -26.78 3.36 -1.62
N PHE A 25 -26.64 4.46 -0.90
CA PHE A 25 -25.35 5.10 -0.65
C PHE A 25 -24.53 4.14 0.23
N VAL A 26 -23.66 3.34 -0.39
CA VAL A 26 -22.67 2.55 0.35
C VAL A 26 -21.67 3.53 0.92
N LEU A 27 -21.82 3.86 2.21
CA LEU A 27 -20.83 4.64 2.92
C LEU A 27 -19.50 3.87 2.89
N PRO A 28 -18.37 4.54 2.60
CA PRO A 28 -17.07 3.89 2.75
C PRO A 28 -16.96 3.39 4.18
N LEU A 29 -16.67 2.10 4.34
CA LEU A 29 -16.59 1.46 5.64
C LEU A 29 -15.47 2.13 6.44
N ALA A 30 -15.85 2.99 7.38
CA ALA A 30 -14.93 3.60 8.32
C ALA A 30 -14.70 2.63 9.48
N ALA A 31 -13.45 2.54 9.95
CA ALA A 31 -13.13 1.73 11.12
C ALA A 31 -13.96 2.17 12.34
N LYS A 32 -14.34 1.22 13.19
CA LYS A 32 -14.94 1.52 14.49
C LYS A 32 -13.89 2.22 15.35
N PRO A 33 -14.24 3.31 16.08
CA PRO A 33 -13.30 3.97 16.98
C PRO A 33 -12.69 2.97 17.97
N GLY A 34 -11.37 2.96 18.09
CA GLY A 34 -10.66 1.96 18.88
C GLY A 34 -9.16 2.18 18.90
N LYS A 35 -8.44 1.25 19.54
CA LYS A 35 -6.97 1.28 19.56
C LYS A 35 -6.45 0.89 18.18
N VAL A 36 -5.56 1.73 17.63
CA VAL A 36 -4.93 1.48 16.34
C VAL A 36 -4.15 0.16 16.38
N LYS A 37 -4.38 -0.70 15.39
CA LYS A 37 -3.64 -1.95 15.20
C LYS A 37 -2.47 -1.66 14.27
N VAL A 38 -1.25 -1.77 14.79
CA VAL A 38 -0.03 -1.43 14.03
C VAL A 38 0.61 -2.70 13.51
N PHE A 39 0.79 -2.78 12.19
CA PHE A 39 1.47 -3.87 11.51
C PHE A 39 2.73 -3.34 10.83
N ILE A 40 3.86 -3.95 11.15
CA ILE A 40 5.16 -3.53 10.62
C ILE A 40 5.51 -4.39 9.41
N ILE A 41 5.75 -3.73 8.27
CA ILE A 41 6.26 -4.38 7.07
C ILE A 41 7.73 -4.02 6.91
N MET A 42 8.59 -5.01 7.09
CA MET A 42 10.04 -4.87 6.97
C MET A 42 10.60 -5.93 6.02
N GLY A 43 11.68 -5.56 5.34
CA GLY A 43 12.34 -6.44 4.39
C GLY A 43 13.23 -5.67 3.41
N GLN A 44 13.62 -6.39 2.36
CA GLN A 44 14.52 -5.91 1.31
C GLN A 44 13.75 -5.47 0.04
N SER A 45 14.35 -5.64 -1.14
CA SER A 45 13.84 -5.14 -2.42
C SER A 45 12.45 -5.66 -2.80
N ASN A 46 12.10 -6.91 -2.47
CA ASN A 46 10.78 -7.45 -2.81
C ASN A 46 9.64 -6.87 -1.97
N THR A 47 9.97 -6.29 -0.83
CA THR A 47 9.03 -5.55 0.02
C THR A 47 8.94 -4.07 -0.38
N LEU A 48 9.81 -3.61 -1.29
CA LEU A 48 9.64 -2.33 -1.95
C LEU A 48 8.56 -2.42 -3.02
N GLU A 49 7.87 -1.31 -3.26
CA GLU A 49 6.83 -1.18 -4.28
C GLU A 49 7.40 -1.36 -5.68
N MET A 50 7.51 -2.60 -6.14
CA MET A 50 8.08 -2.93 -7.46
C MET A 50 7.07 -3.62 -8.39
N GLY A 51 5.89 -4.01 -7.89
CA GLY A 51 4.83 -4.56 -8.72
C GLY A 51 4.28 -3.51 -9.68
N LYS A 52 4.20 -3.82 -10.97
CA LYS A 52 3.74 -2.88 -11.99
C LYS A 52 2.21 -2.76 -11.94
N VAL A 53 1.68 -1.54 -11.85
CA VAL A 53 0.23 -1.33 -11.84
C VAL A 53 -0.35 -1.39 -13.25
N LYS A 54 0.13 -0.50 -14.13
CA LYS A 54 -0.44 -0.30 -15.46
C LYS A 54 -0.02 -1.37 -16.45
N GLY A 55 -0.96 -1.86 -17.26
CA GLY A 55 -0.67 -2.76 -18.36
C GLY A 55 -1.82 -3.72 -18.72
N ASP A 56 -1.75 -4.22 -19.94
CA ASP A 56 -2.69 -5.18 -20.53
C ASP A 56 -2.08 -6.57 -20.69
N LYS A 57 -0.85 -6.78 -20.22
CA LYS A 57 -0.10 -8.05 -20.29
C LYS A 57 0.14 -8.63 -18.90
N GLU A 58 0.38 -9.93 -18.89
CA GLU A 58 0.81 -10.70 -17.71
C GLU A 58 1.93 -9.97 -16.95
N GLY A 59 1.80 -9.96 -15.61
CA GLY A 59 2.73 -9.28 -14.71
C GLY A 59 2.38 -7.82 -14.38
N SER A 60 1.23 -7.29 -14.85
CA SER A 60 0.67 -6.02 -14.39
C SER A 60 -0.60 -6.23 -13.56
N LEU A 61 -0.82 -5.37 -12.56
CA LEU A 61 -2.01 -5.45 -11.69
C LEU A 61 -3.31 -5.28 -12.49
N GLU A 62 -3.35 -4.36 -13.45
CA GLU A 62 -4.52 -4.14 -14.30
C GLU A 62 -4.89 -5.38 -15.12
N HIS A 63 -3.91 -6.10 -15.69
CA HIS A 63 -4.15 -7.37 -16.39
C HIS A 63 -4.63 -8.46 -15.43
N ALA A 64 -3.99 -8.60 -14.26
CA ALA A 64 -4.39 -9.60 -13.27
C ALA A 64 -5.86 -9.43 -12.82
N ILE A 65 -6.33 -8.19 -12.67
CA ILE A 65 -7.73 -7.92 -12.29
C ILE A 65 -8.68 -8.15 -13.47
N LYS A 66 -8.37 -7.61 -14.65
CA LYS A 66 -9.31 -7.61 -15.79
C LYS A 66 -9.38 -8.95 -16.51
N ASN A 67 -8.26 -9.65 -16.61
CA ASN A 67 -8.13 -10.85 -17.46
C ASN A 67 -8.04 -12.13 -16.64
N GLU A 68 -7.41 -12.10 -15.47
CA GLU A 68 -7.22 -13.27 -14.61
C GLU A 68 -8.21 -13.31 -13.43
N GLN A 69 -9.01 -12.25 -13.23
CA GLN A 69 -9.99 -12.12 -12.15
C GLN A 69 -9.36 -12.24 -10.74
N LEU A 70 -8.09 -11.88 -10.61
CA LEU A 70 -7.40 -11.83 -9.32
C LEU A 70 -7.61 -10.47 -8.66
N TYR A 71 -7.55 -10.42 -7.33
CA TYR A 71 -7.55 -9.18 -6.55
C TYR A 71 -8.74 -8.24 -6.80
N SER A 72 -9.91 -8.77 -7.17
CA SER A 72 -11.11 -7.97 -7.45
C SER A 72 -11.51 -7.07 -6.27
N PHE A 73 -11.16 -7.43 -5.03
CA PHE A 73 -11.36 -6.61 -3.83
C PHE A 73 -10.61 -5.27 -3.84
N MET A 74 -9.69 -5.04 -4.77
CA MET A 74 -8.95 -3.78 -4.89
C MET A 74 -9.71 -2.72 -5.72
N VAL A 75 -10.74 -3.11 -6.47
CA VAL A 75 -11.52 -2.21 -7.33
C VAL A 75 -12.99 -2.17 -6.92
N ASP A 76 -13.66 -1.06 -7.23
CA ASP A 76 -15.11 -0.91 -7.06
C ASP A 76 -15.87 -1.50 -8.26
N ASP A 77 -17.20 -1.44 -8.21
CA ASP A 77 -18.07 -1.94 -9.28
C ASP A 77 -17.88 -1.20 -10.62
N ALA A 78 -17.31 0.01 -10.59
CA ALA A 78 -16.96 0.79 -11.78
C ALA A 78 -15.52 0.51 -12.27
N GLY A 79 -14.78 -0.37 -11.60
CA GLY A 79 -13.41 -0.74 -11.92
C GLY A 79 -12.37 0.29 -11.46
N ASN A 80 -12.74 1.26 -10.62
CA ASN A 80 -11.81 2.22 -10.04
C ASN A 80 -11.12 1.64 -8.81
N TRP A 81 -9.88 2.06 -8.53
CA TRP A 81 -9.20 1.69 -7.30
C TRP A 81 -9.98 2.15 -6.07
N THR A 82 -10.26 1.22 -5.18
CA THR A 82 -10.87 1.53 -3.89
C THR A 82 -9.86 2.26 -2.99
N THR A 83 -10.37 3.01 -2.02
CA THR A 83 -9.58 3.63 -0.97
C THR A 83 -10.14 3.22 0.39
N ARG A 84 -9.27 2.65 1.24
CA ARG A 84 -9.61 2.21 2.59
C ARG A 84 -9.49 3.35 3.58
N GLN A 85 -10.62 3.79 4.13
CA GLN A 85 -10.69 4.85 5.15
C GLN A 85 -10.46 4.33 6.58
N ASP A 86 -10.25 3.03 6.70
CA ASP A 86 -9.99 2.25 7.91
C ASP A 86 -8.53 1.79 8.01
N VAL A 87 -7.74 1.94 6.93
CA VAL A 87 -6.35 1.49 6.85
C VAL A 87 -5.42 2.62 6.41
N ARG A 88 -4.53 3.05 7.31
CA ARG A 88 -3.49 4.02 7.02
C ARG A 88 -2.23 3.33 6.51
N ASN A 89 -1.68 3.81 5.39
CA ASN A 89 -0.42 3.32 4.82
C ASN A 89 0.69 4.35 5.05
N VAL A 90 1.65 3.99 5.90
CA VAL A 90 2.82 4.81 6.17
C VAL A 90 4.07 4.07 5.71
N HIS A 91 4.85 4.71 4.85
CA HIS A 91 6.17 4.22 4.47
C HIS A 91 7.22 5.21 4.98
N THR A 92 8.16 4.72 5.77
CA THR A 92 9.36 5.46 6.15
C THR A 92 10.61 4.72 5.69
N GLN A 93 11.60 5.45 5.22
CA GLN A 93 12.86 4.89 4.79
C GLN A 93 13.98 5.90 5.01
N GLY A 94 15.09 5.42 5.57
CA GLY A 94 16.27 6.24 5.82
C GLY A 94 17.59 5.50 5.73
N SER A 95 18.68 6.24 5.55
CA SER A 95 20.04 5.71 5.59
C SER A 95 20.97 6.66 6.37
N GLY A 96 22.00 6.11 7.01
CA GLY A 96 23.03 6.91 7.69
C GLY A 96 22.80 7.17 9.19
N GLY A 97 21.97 6.38 9.87
CA GLY A 97 21.76 6.51 11.31
C GLY A 97 20.82 7.66 11.71
N PRO A 98 20.80 8.06 13.00
CA PRO A 98 19.91 9.10 13.54
C PRO A 98 20.01 10.45 12.83
N ASP A 99 21.21 10.85 12.41
CA ASP A 99 21.47 12.09 11.67
C ASP A 99 21.48 11.89 10.13
N GLY A 100 21.05 10.71 9.70
CA GLY A 100 21.07 10.28 8.31
C GLY A 100 19.97 10.91 7.45
N ARG A 101 19.94 10.53 6.18
CA ARG A 101 18.85 10.88 5.25
C ARG A 101 17.66 9.97 5.53
N GLY A 102 16.87 10.34 6.54
CA GLY A 102 15.60 9.69 6.89
C GLY A 102 14.37 10.35 6.26
N GLY A 103 13.19 9.80 6.55
CA GLY A 103 11.93 10.49 6.31
C GLY A 103 10.75 9.59 6.01
N VAL A 104 9.57 10.22 6.05
CA VAL A 104 8.31 9.64 5.60
C VAL A 104 8.22 9.78 4.08
N ARG A 105 8.04 8.66 3.39
CA ARG A 105 7.89 8.56 1.92
C ARG A 105 6.43 8.53 1.50
N ARG A 106 5.57 7.97 2.34
CA ARG A 106 4.11 7.90 2.15
C ARG A 106 3.42 7.99 3.50
N ASN A 107 2.30 8.71 3.53
CA ASN A 107 1.39 8.77 4.67
C ASN A 107 -0.01 9.13 4.16
N ASP A 108 -0.73 8.14 3.66
CA ASP A 108 -2.04 8.27 3.04
C ASP A 108 -2.98 7.14 3.47
N TRP A 109 -4.23 7.22 3.05
CA TRP A 109 -5.17 6.10 3.12
C TRP A 109 -4.76 5.04 2.12
N LEU A 110 -4.94 3.76 2.47
CA LEU A 110 -4.51 2.65 1.61
C LEU A 110 -5.32 2.64 0.31
N THR A 111 -4.63 2.88 -0.80
CA THR A 111 -5.14 2.79 -2.17
C THR A 111 -3.99 2.55 -3.14
N VAL A 112 -4.31 2.15 -4.37
CA VAL A 112 -3.34 2.11 -5.47
C VAL A 112 -3.19 3.54 -6.04
N SER A 113 -2.23 4.31 -5.51
CA SER A 113 -2.05 5.73 -5.84
C SER A 113 -0.93 6.04 -6.85
N GLY A 114 -0.16 5.03 -7.28
CA GLY A 114 1.02 5.20 -8.14
C GLY A 114 1.15 4.15 -9.24
N GLY A 115 2.26 4.23 -9.99
CA GLY A 115 2.57 3.25 -11.05
C GLY A 115 3.11 1.91 -10.52
N LYS A 116 3.40 1.83 -9.21
CA LYS A 116 3.92 0.64 -8.56
C LYS A 116 3.15 0.32 -7.28
N ILE A 117 3.10 -0.95 -6.93
CA ILE A 117 2.50 -1.48 -5.70
C ILE A 117 3.50 -2.36 -4.96
N GLY A 118 3.31 -2.47 -3.66
CA GLY A 118 3.97 -3.46 -2.81
C GLY A 118 2.95 -4.35 -2.13
N ILE A 119 3.45 -5.28 -1.30
CA ILE A 119 2.61 -6.24 -0.59
C ILE A 119 1.66 -5.58 0.41
N GLU A 120 1.93 -4.33 0.82
CA GLU A 120 1.08 -3.58 1.74
C GLU A 120 -0.36 -3.42 1.22
N THR A 121 -0.56 -3.34 -0.10
CA THR A 121 -1.90 -3.14 -0.67
C THR A 121 -2.76 -4.38 -0.41
N GLY A 122 -2.25 -5.57 -0.73
CA GLY A 122 -2.99 -6.82 -0.47
C GLY A 122 -3.20 -7.05 1.03
N ILE A 123 -2.15 -6.92 1.83
CA ILE A 123 -2.21 -7.12 3.28
C ILE A 123 -3.22 -6.16 3.92
N GLY A 124 -3.17 -4.87 3.58
CA GLY A 124 -4.02 -3.87 4.19
C GLY A 124 -5.50 -4.07 3.90
N HIS A 125 -5.87 -4.50 2.70
CA HIS A 125 -7.25 -4.87 2.40
C HIS A 125 -7.74 -6.00 3.31
N GLN A 126 -6.97 -7.08 3.41
CA GLN A 126 -7.36 -8.23 4.23
C GLN A 126 -7.42 -7.87 5.73
N LEU A 127 -6.50 -7.05 6.21
CA LEU A 127 -6.50 -6.60 7.61
C LEU A 127 -7.67 -5.69 7.94
N GLY A 128 -8.02 -4.75 7.06
CA GLY A 128 -9.18 -3.89 7.31
C GLY A 128 -10.50 -4.66 7.26
N ASP A 129 -10.59 -5.75 6.51
CA ASP A 129 -11.78 -6.61 6.49
C ASP A 129 -11.86 -7.48 7.75
N ALA A 130 -10.71 -7.91 8.26
CA ALA A 130 -10.61 -8.79 9.42
C ALA A 130 -10.73 -8.06 10.78
N LEU A 131 -10.50 -6.75 10.81
CA LEU A 131 -10.40 -5.97 12.05
C LEU A 131 -11.41 -4.83 12.05
N ASP A 132 -12.13 -4.71 13.17
CA ASP A 132 -13.08 -3.63 13.38
C ASP A 132 -12.40 -2.28 13.67
N GLU A 133 -11.20 -2.30 14.27
CA GLU A 133 -10.46 -1.10 14.67
C GLU A 133 -9.54 -0.56 13.55
N PRO A 134 -9.11 0.71 13.62
CA PRO A 134 -8.28 1.30 12.58
C PRO A 134 -6.92 0.59 12.48
N VAL A 135 -6.48 0.33 11.26
CA VAL A 135 -5.21 -0.33 10.96
C VAL A 135 -4.17 0.71 10.52
N LEU A 136 -2.96 0.58 11.03
CA LEU A 136 -1.78 1.27 10.53
C LEU A 136 -0.81 0.23 9.97
N ILE A 137 -0.55 0.30 8.67
CA ILE A 137 0.60 -0.36 8.06
C ILE A 137 1.78 0.60 8.15
N LEU A 138 2.80 0.20 8.90
CA LEU A 138 4.07 0.90 8.99
C LEU A 138 5.13 0.13 8.22
N LYS A 139 5.42 0.57 7.00
CA LYS A 139 6.47 -0.01 6.17
C LYS A 139 7.81 0.68 6.43
N SER A 140 8.82 -0.12 6.75
CA SER A 140 10.22 0.29 6.80
C SER A 140 11.10 -0.73 6.07
N SER A 141 10.96 -0.75 4.75
CA SER A 141 11.70 -1.66 3.87
C SER A 141 12.78 -0.92 3.11
N ILE A 142 13.98 -1.50 3.01
CA ILE A 142 15.14 -0.89 2.36
C ILE A 142 15.87 -1.97 1.56
N GLY A 143 16.07 -1.70 0.26
CA GLY A 143 16.78 -2.62 -0.62
C GLY A 143 18.26 -2.76 -0.24
N ASN A 144 18.87 -3.85 -0.68
CA ASN A 144 20.26 -4.18 -0.36
C ASN A 144 20.52 -4.15 1.16
N ARG A 145 19.63 -4.82 1.90
CA ARG A 145 19.77 -5.08 3.33
C ARG A 145 19.73 -6.58 3.60
N SER A 146 20.46 -7.03 4.61
CA SER A 146 20.49 -8.45 5.00
C SER A 146 20.37 -8.65 6.49
N LEU A 147 19.79 -9.79 6.85
CA LEU A 147 19.75 -10.28 8.23
C LEU A 147 21.16 -10.58 8.77
N GLY A 148 22.10 -10.93 7.90
CA GLY A 148 23.47 -11.26 8.30
C GLY A 148 24.36 -10.07 8.65
N TRP A 149 23.88 -8.83 8.48
CA TRP A 149 24.70 -7.64 8.75
C TRP A 149 23.94 -6.36 9.11
N ASP A 150 22.74 -6.10 8.56
CA ASP A 150 21.98 -4.86 8.86
C ASP A 150 20.95 -5.01 9.97
N LEU A 151 20.33 -6.20 10.08
CA LEU A 151 19.27 -6.50 11.04
C LEU A 151 19.75 -7.55 12.03
N LEU A 152 20.87 -7.27 12.67
CA LEU A 152 21.51 -8.18 13.61
C LEU A 152 20.73 -8.26 14.92
N PRO A 153 20.38 -9.47 15.41
CA PRO A 153 19.85 -9.61 16.75
C PRO A 153 20.90 -9.20 17.82
N PRO A 154 20.45 -8.88 19.04
CA PRO A 154 21.34 -8.69 20.16
C PRO A 154 22.34 -9.84 20.32
N GLY A 155 23.62 -9.51 20.50
CA GLY A 155 24.72 -10.46 20.69
C GLY A 155 25.35 -11.00 19.39
N SER A 156 24.93 -10.57 18.20
CA SER A 156 25.57 -11.02 16.95
C SER A 156 27.05 -10.60 16.88
N PRO A 157 27.95 -11.52 16.47
CA PRO A 157 29.36 -11.20 16.25
C PRO A 157 29.56 -10.38 14.96
N ARG A 158 30.77 -9.87 14.77
CA ARG A 158 31.19 -9.29 13.48
C ARG A 158 31.19 -10.38 12.41
N HIS A 159 30.83 -10.00 11.19
CA HIS A 159 30.94 -10.89 10.04
C HIS A 159 32.08 -10.44 9.13
N GLU A 160 32.86 -11.39 8.64
CA GLU A 160 33.97 -11.14 7.71
C GLU A 160 33.66 -11.79 6.37
N VAL A 161 33.77 -11.03 5.29
CA VAL A 161 33.52 -11.50 3.92
C VAL A 161 34.71 -11.17 3.04
N GLU A 162 35.32 -12.20 2.44
CA GLU A 162 36.26 -11.98 1.35
C GLU A 162 35.51 -11.50 0.10
N THR A 163 35.94 -10.39 -0.47
CA THR A 163 35.44 -9.86 -1.73
C THR A 163 36.60 -9.32 -2.57
N THR A 164 36.34 -9.09 -3.84
CA THR A 164 37.28 -8.38 -4.71
C THR A 164 37.01 -6.87 -4.62
N ASP A 165 38.03 -6.11 -4.29
CA ASP A 165 37.98 -4.65 -4.33
C ASP A 165 37.81 -4.19 -5.79
N LYS A 166 36.71 -3.47 -6.07
CA LYS A 166 36.36 -3.06 -7.45
C LYS A 166 37.35 -2.07 -8.07
N LYS A 167 38.16 -1.36 -7.26
CA LYS A 167 39.12 -0.36 -7.75
C LYS A 167 40.47 -0.99 -8.08
N THR A 168 40.89 -1.95 -7.27
CA THR A 168 42.24 -2.54 -7.32
C THR A 168 42.26 -3.95 -7.86
N GLY A 169 41.11 -4.63 -7.93
CA GLY A 169 40.99 -6.02 -8.36
C GLY A 169 41.56 -7.04 -7.35
N LYS A 170 42.02 -6.58 -6.18
CA LYS A 170 42.60 -7.45 -5.16
C LYS A 170 41.53 -8.06 -4.26
N LYS A 171 41.79 -9.25 -3.74
CA LYS A 171 41.00 -9.80 -2.65
C LYS A 171 41.21 -8.95 -1.40
N ILE A 172 40.11 -8.56 -0.78
CA ILE A 172 40.06 -7.85 0.50
C ILE A 172 39.06 -8.56 1.41
N THR A 173 39.25 -8.44 2.72
CA THR A 173 38.25 -8.88 3.69
C THR A 173 37.49 -7.66 4.18
N LEU A 174 36.18 -7.65 4.01
CA LEU A 174 35.30 -6.65 4.62
C LEU A 174 34.78 -7.17 5.95
N VAL A 175 34.79 -6.31 6.96
CA VAL A 175 34.22 -6.57 8.29
C VAL A 175 32.94 -5.76 8.42
N THR A 176 31.85 -6.41 8.82
CA THR A 176 30.61 -5.73 9.21
C THR A 176 30.54 -5.55 10.73
N PRO A 177 29.85 -4.51 11.21
CA PRO A 177 29.70 -4.28 12.64
C PRO A 177 29.02 -5.44 13.38
N ALA A 178 29.34 -5.60 14.66
CA ALA A 178 28.65 -6.47 15.61
C ALA A 178 27.51 -5.73 16.34
N TYR A 179 26.78 -6.47 17.17
CA TYR A 179 25.90 -5.86 18.17
C TYR A 179 26.66 -4.89 19.09
N ASN A 180 26.11 -3.68 19.28
CA ASN A 180 26.67 -2.56 20.07
C ASN A 180 27.99 -1.95 19.56
N ASP A 181 28.42 -2.26 18.33
CA ASP A 181 29.48 -1.46 17.73
C ASP A 181 28.98 -0.02 17.51
N GLU A 182 29.82 0.97 17.82
CA GLU A 182 29.55 2.36 17.42
C GLU A 182 29.84 2.52 15.93
N VAL A 183 28.79 2.42 15.12
CA VAL A 183 28.93 2.30 13.67
C VAL A 183 28.83 3.66 12.97
N ARG A 184 29.91 4.06 12.28
CA ARG A 184 29.90 5.18 11.32
C ARG A 184 29.71 4.72 9.86
N TYR A 185 30.01 3.44 9.56
CA TYR A 185 29.98 2.86 8.20
C TYR A 185 29.42 1.43 8.21
N PRO A 186 28.69 1.01 7.16
CA PRO A 186 28.08 -0.34 7.09
C PRO A 186 29.11 -1.49 7.01
N SER A 187 30.36 -1.21 6.61
CA SER A 187 31.49 -2.15 6.67
C SER A 187 32.82 -1.40 6.51
N TRP A 188 33.95 -2.05 6.84
CA TRP A 188 35.31 -1.55 6.59
C TRP A 188 36.25 -2.67 6.15
N THR A 189 37.35 -2.33 5.45
CA THR A 189 38.38 -3.31 5.09
C THR A 189 39.17 -3.72 6.34
N LYS A 190 39.31 -5.03 6.55
CA LYS A 190 40.16 -5.59 7.60
C LYS A 190 41.62 -5.22 7.33
N GLY A 191 42.26 -4.61 8.34
CA GLY A 191 43.68 -4.26 8.32
C GLY A 191 44.59 -5.47 8.47
#